data_AF-A0A534ZFK2-F1
#
_entry.id   AF-A0A534ZFK2-F1
#
_cell.length_a   1.000
_cell.length_b   1.000
_cell.length_c   1.000
_cell.angle_alpha   90.00
_cell.angle_beta   90.00
_cell.angle_gamma   90.00
#
_symmetry.space_group_name_H-M   'P 1'
#
loop_
_entity.id
_entity.type
_entity.pdbx_description
1 polymer ?
#
loop_
_entity_poly.entity_id
_entity_poly.type
_entity_poly.pdbx_seq_one_letter_code
_entity_poly.pdbx_strand_id
1 'polypeptide(L)'
;MTGALSRLEHDGSDHLGDFTTSWQLVPMSVAAIGIGFLSAWVALALLRLIGLVTNLAFFQRWDVALVSPAGNALGWLEVLVPVAGSLIIGFMARYGSERIRGHGIPEALESILIGGSRVEPRVAFLKPLSAAISIGTGGPFGAEGPIIMTGGAFGSMLAQFFKLTSAERKTLLVAGAAGGMSATFASPVAAVLLAVELLLFEWKPRSMIPVALASATAAATRRYIIGLGPLFPVPPHPVF
;
A
#
# COMPACT_ATOMS: atom_id res chain seq x y z
N MET A 1 -56.26 -7.22 21.83
CA MET A 1 -55.46 -6.07 21.33
C MET A 1 -54.21 -5.80 22.17
N THR A 2 -53.63 -6.82 22.83
CA THR A 2 -52.55 -6.63 23.82
C THR A 2 -51.21 -7.26 23.42
N GLY A 3 -51.16 -8.02 22.31
CA GLY A 3 -49.94 -8.69 21.84
C GLY A 3 -49.21 -7.99 20.69
N ALA A 4 -49.79 -6.91 20.12
CA ALA A 4 -49.18 -6.16 19.02
C ALA A 4 -48.26 -5.04 19.51
N LEU A 5 -48.49 -4.52 20.72
CA LEU A 5 -47.69 -3.41 21.28
C LEU A 5 -46.38 -3.90 21.93
N SER A 6 -46.33 -5.15 22.44
CA SER A 6 -45.09 -5.71 23.02
C SER A 6 -44.04 -6.12 21.98
N ARG A 7 -44.41 -6.22 20.69
CA ARG A 7 -43.44 -6.45 19.59
C ARG A 7 -42.81 -5.17 19.05
N LEU A 8 -43.36 -4.01 19.38
CA LEU A 8 -42.82 -2.72 18.93
C LEU A 8 -41.77 -2.15 19.90
N GLU A 9 -41.67 -2.67 21.12
CA GLU A 9 -40.68 -2.24 22.12
C GLU A 9 -39.35 -3.01 22.04
N HIS A 10 -39.25 -4.07 21.22
CA HIS A 10 -38.03 -4.89 21.07
C HIS A 10 -37.30 -4.71 19.73
N ASP A 11 -37.78 -3.81 18.87
CA ASP A 11 -37.21 -3.60 17.52
C ASP A 11 -36.38 -2.31 17.40
N GLY A 12 -36.09 -1.64 18.54
CA GLY A 12 -35.39 -0.35 18.58
C GLY A 12 -33.93 -0.39 19.03
N SER A 13 -33.38 -1.58 19.32
CA SER A 13 -32.00 -1.71 19.84
C SER A 13 -30.98 -2.23 18.82
N ASP A 14 -31.41 -2.45 17.57
CA ASP A 14 -30.50 -2.88 16.53
C ASP A 14 -29.90 -1.68 15.78
N HIS A 15 -28.58 -1.73 15.64
CA HIS A 15 -27.81 -1.09 14.58
C HIS A 15 -27.27 0.35 14.71
N LEU A 16 -26.99 0.86 15.91
CA LEU A 16 -25.89 1.83 16.03
C LEU A 16 -24.59 1.08 15.75
N GLY A 17 -23.79 1.55 14.79
CA GLY A 17 -22.53 0.89 14.41
C GLY A 17 -21.69 0.55 15.65
N ASP A 18 -20.98 -0.58 15.62
CA ASP A 18 -20.07 -0.97 16.69
C ASP A 18 -18.91 0.06 16.81
N PHE A 19 -19.17 1.11 17.58
CA PHE A 19 -18.24 2.16 18.02
C PHE A 19 -17.60 1.78 19.37
N THR A 20 -17.82 0.55 19.85
CA THR A 20 -17.28 0.14 21.14
C THR A 20 -15.79 -0.16 21.02
N THR A 21 -15.00 0.66 21.70
CA THR A 21 -13.56 0.51 21.79
C THR A 21 -13.26 -0.60 22.79
N SER A 22 -13.09 -1.84 22.33
CA SER A 22 -12.71 -2.95 23.19
C SER A 22 -11.19 -2.93 23.49
N TRP A 23 -10.77 -3.67 24.52
CA TRP A 23 -9.34 -3.86 24.84
C TRP A 23 -8.53 -4.49 23.70
N GLN A 24 -9.19 -5.13 22.73
CA GLN A 24 -8.53 -5.69 21.54
C GLN A 24 -8.00 -4.60 20.60
N LEU A 25 -8.46 -3.35 20.72
CA LEU A 25 -7.93 -2.24 19.94
C LEU A 25 -6.45 -1.98 20.25
N VAL A 26 -6.03 -2.14 21.51
CA VAL A 26 -4.67 -1.85 21.95
C VAL A 26 -3.63 -2.73 21.22
N PRO A 27 -3.72 -4.07 21.25
CA PRO A 27 -2.76 -4.91 20.53
C PRO A 27 -2.81 -4.70 19.02
N MET A 28 -4.00 -4.45 18.45
CA MET A 28 -4.15 -4.12 17.03
C MET A 28 -3.44 -2.82 16.66
N SER A 29 -3.53 -1.81 17.51
CA SER A 29 -2.87 -0.51 17.33
C SER A 29 -1.35 -0.64 17.45
N VAL A 30 -0.86 -1.41 18.43
CA VAL A 30 0.57 -1.70 18.58
C VAL A 30 1.12 -2.44 17.36
N ALA A 31 0.40 -3.47 16.89
CA ALA A 31 0.77 -4.18 15.67
C ALA A 31 0.78 -3.26 14.45
N ALA A 32 -0.22 -2.37 14.33
CA ALA A 32 -0.31 -1.41 13.24
C ALA A 32 0.81 -0.35 13.26
N ILE A 33 1.25 0.11 14.44
CA ILE A 33 2.43 0.98 14.57
C ILE A 33 3.68 0.26 14.05
N GLY A 34 3.89 -0.99 14.46
CA GLY A 34 4.98 -1.82 13.96
C GLY A 34 4.92 -2.02 12.44
N ILE A 35 3.73 -2.29 11.90
CA ILE A 35 3.50 -2.38 10.46
C ILE A 35 3.78 -1.05 9.77
N GLY A 36 3.37 0.09 10.32
CA GLY A 36 3.64 1.41 9.76
C GLY A 36 5.14 1.70 9.64
N PHE A 37 5.91 1.37 10.69
CA PHE A 37 7.36 1.45 10.66
C PHE A 37 7.95 0.56 9.56
N LEU A 38 7.55 -0.72 9.49
CA LEU A 38 8.00 -1.66 8.46
C LEU A 38 7.63 -1.21 7.05
N SER A 39 6.40 -0.73 6.85
CA SER A 39 5.92 -0.23 5.56
C SER A 39 6.74 0.96 5.05
N ALA A 40 7.32 1.77 5.93
CA ALA A 40 8.23 2.83 5.52
C ALA A 40 9.53 2.27 4.90
N TRP A 41 10.08 1.20 5.46
CA TRP A 41 11.22 0.48 4.88
C TRP A 41 10.86 -0.23 3.58
N VAL A 42 9.65 -0.78 3.48
CA VAL A 42 9.13 -1.38 2.24
C VAL A 42 9.00 -0.32 1.14
N ALA A 43 8.49 0.87 1.47
CA ALA A 43 8.42 2.00 0.55
C ALA A 43 9.81 2.43 0.10
N LEU A 44 10.77 2.56 1.03
CA LEU A 44 12.15 2.85 0.68
C LEU A 44 12.73 1.79 -0.26
N ALA A 45 12.55 0.50 0.04
CA ALA A 45 13.05 -0.58 -0.79
C ALA A 45 12.46 -0.55 -2.21
N LEU A 46 11.14 -0.31 -2.34
CA LEU A 46 10.49 -0.17 -3.64
C LEU A 46 11.06 1.02 -4.43
N LEU A 47 11.20 2.19 -3.80
CA LEU A 47 11.76 3.39 -4.45
C LEU A 47 13.22 3.19 -4.87
N ARG A 48 14.03 2.56 -4.02
CA ARG A 48 15.43 2.24 -4.34
C ARG A 48 15.55 1.20 -5.44
N LEU A 49 14.63 0.24 -5.51
CA LEU A 49 14.59 -0.76 -6.57
C LEU A 49 14.18 -0.14 -7.91
N ILE A 50 13.20 0.78 -7.92
CA ILE A 50 12.86 1.57 -9.11
C ILE A 50 14.09 2.35 -9.58
N GLY A 51 14.76 3.07 -8.67
CA GLY A 51 15.98 3.82 -8.97
C GLY A 51 17.08 2.91 -9.52
N LEU A 52 17.28 1.74 -8.93
CA LEU A 52 18.26 0.75 -9.41
C LEU A 52 17.97 0.33 -10.86
N VAL A 53 16.74 -0.06 -11.15
CA VAL A 53 16.35 -0.45 -12.50
C VAL A 53 16.55 0.71 -13.47
N THR A 54 16.15 1.93 -13.13
CA THR A 54 16.36 3.10 -14.00
C THR A 54 17.84 3.36 -14.27
N ASN A 55 18.68 3.32 -13.25
CA ASN A 55 20.12 3.54 -13.41
C ASN A 55 20.79 2.45 -14.24
N LEU A 56 20.39 1.19 -14.08
CA LEU A 56 20.91 0.09 -14.89
C LEU A 56 20.44 0.17 -16.34
N ALA A 57 19.15 0.45 -16.55
CA ALA A 57 18.53 0.42 -17.86
C ALA A 57 18.95 1.61 -18.73
N PHE A 58 18.98 2.83 -18.17
CA PHE A 58 19.22 4.06 -18.93
C PHE A 58 20.65 4.58 -18.84
N PHE A 59 21.38 4.30 -17.75
CA PHE A 59 22.69 4.90 -17.46
C PHE A 59 23.82 3.88 -17.25
N GLN A 60 23.52 2.57 -17.28
CA GLN A 60 24.47 1.46 -17.09
C GLN A 60 25.36 1.61 -15.85
N ARG A 61 24.81 2.20 -14.77
CA ARG A 61 25.52 2.42 -13.51
C ARG A 61 24.83 1.72 -12.34
N TRP A 62 25.63 1.31 -11.36
CA TRP A 62 25.12 0.70 -10.14
C TRP A 62 24.81 1.78 -9.10
N ASP A 63 23.61 2.35 -9.19
CA ASP A 63 23.11 3.37 -8.25
C ASP A 63 21.63 3.14 -7.97
N VAL A 64 21.18 3.47 -6.76
CA VAL A 64 19.81 3.32 -6.27
C VAL A 64 19.09 4.67 -6.11
N ALA A 65 19.73 5.77 -6.51
CA ALA A 65 19.12 7.09 -6.54
C ALA A 65 17.99 7.16 -7.57
N LEU A 66 16.86 7.75 -7.19
CA LEU A 66 15.79 8.06 -8.14
C LEU A 66 16.27 9.17 -9.07
N VAL A 67 16.29 8.89 -10.38
CA VAL A 67 16.69 9.83 -11.42
C VAL A 67 15.70 9.82 -12.56
N SER A 68 15.56 10.95 -13.23
CA SER A 68 14.75 11.04 -14.45
C SER A 68 15.48 10.32 -15.61
N PRO A 69 14.81 9.41 -16.34
CA PRO A 69 15.36 8.82 -17.56
C PRO A 69 15.62 9.83 -18.68
N ALA A 70 15.01 11.02 -18.64
CA ALA A 70 15.04 12.00 -19.74
C ALA A 70 16.45 12.52 -20.10
N GLY A 71 17.43 12.41 -19.19
CA GLY A 71 18.82 12.83 -19.41
C GLY A 71 19.75 11.73 -19.90
N ASN A 72 19.23 10.59 -20.37
CA ASN A 72 20.05 9.46 -20.82
C ASN A 72 20.79 9.73 -22.13
N ALA A 73 21.82 8.93 -22.43
CA ALA A 73 22.66 9.06 -23.62
C ALA A 73 22.45 7.94 -24.66
N LEU A 74 21.34 7.19 -24.57
CA LEU A 74 21.08 6.01 -25.43
C LEU A 74 20.59 6.38 -26.84
N GLY A 75 20.10 7.60 -27.05
CA GLY A 75 19.51 8.01 -28.32
C GLY A 75 18.34 7.10 -28.71
N TRP A 76 18.27 6.67 -29.97
CA TRP A 76 17.18 5.82 -30.47
C TRP A 76 17.06 4.45 -29.79
N LEU A 77 18.13 3.96 -29.14
CA LEU A 77 18.09 2.69 -28.42
C LEU A 77 17.21 2.75 -27.16
N GLU A 78 16.86 3.96 -26.69
CA GLU A 78 15.94 4.16 -25.56
C GLU A 78 14.62 3.41 -25.75
N VAL A 79 14.12 3.30 -26.99
CA VAL A 79 12.87 2.59 -27.31
C VAL A 79 12.93 1.10 -26.98
N LEU A 80 14.13 0.50 -26.97
CA LEU A 80 14.30 -0.92 -26.64
C LEU A 80 14.23 -1.20 -25.14
N VAL A 81 14.44 -0.19 -24.30
CA VAL A 81 14.43 -0.33 -22.84
C VAL A 81 13.06 -0.77 -22.30
N PRO A 82 11.94 -0.07 -22.60
CA PRO A 82 10.62 -0.51 -22.15
C PRO A 82 10.18 -1.83 -22.81
N VAL A 83 10.68 -2.15 -24.02
CA VAL A 83 10.44 -3.45 -24.67
C VAL A 83 11.08 -4.57 -23.85
N ALA A 84 12.35 -4.42 -23.48
CA ALA A 84 13.05 -5.39 -22.64
C ALA A 84 12.38 -5.53 -21.26
N GLY A 85 12.03 -4.42 -20.62
CA GLY A 85 11.29 -4.42 -19.34
C GLY A 85 9.96 -5.17 -19.44
N SER A 86 9.19 -4.92 -20.49
CA SER A 86 7.90 -5.57 -20.74
C SER A 86 8.05 -7.08 -20.98
N LEU A 87 9.08 -7.50 -21.72
CA LEU A 87 9.38 -8.92 -21.91
C LEU A 87 9.70 -9.58 -20.57
N ILE A 88 10.57 -8.98 -19.75
CA ILE A 88 10.93 -9.51 -18.43
C ILE A 88 9.68 -9.68 -17.56
N ILE A 89 8.82 -8.66 -17.48
CA ILE A 89 7.57 -8.73 -16.71
C ILE A 89 6.63 -9.79 -17.29
N GLY A 90 6.55 -9.93 -18.61
CA GLY A 90 5.78 -10.98 -19.29
C GLY A 90 6.25 -12.38 -18.91
N PHE A 91 7.57 -12.60 -18.85
CA PHE A 91 8.16 -13.85 -18.36
C PHE A 91 7.86 -14.07 -16.87
N MET A 92 8.01 -13.04 -16.04
CA MET A 92 7.65 -13.13 -14.60
C MET A 92 6.18 -13.49 -14.39
N ALA A 93 5.27 -12.94 -15.20
CA ALA A 93 3.84 -13.21 -15.08
C ALA A 93 3.52 -14.64 -15.53
N ARG A 94 4.17 -15.12 -16.60
CA ARG A 94 3.97 -16.46 -17.15
C ARG A 94 4.51 -17.57 -16.25
N TYR A 95 5.67 -17.37 -15.63
CA TYR A 95 6.37 -18.43 -14.88
C TYR A 95 6.35 -18.22 -13.35
N GLY A 96 6.07 -17.02 -12.87
CA GLY A 96 6.09 -16.68 -11.43
C GLY A 96 4.71 -16.70 -10.78
N SER A 97 3.85 -15.75 -11.17
CA SER A 97 2.46 -15.65 -10.68
C SER A 97 1.65 -14.71 -11.56
N GLU A 98 0.45 -15.11 -11.95
CA GLU A 98 -0.46 -14.26 -12.73
C GLU A 98 -0.95 -13.04 -11.94
N ARG A 99 -0.96 -13.10 -10.60
CA ARG A 99 -1.37 -12.00 -9.71
C ARG A 99 -0.42 -10.80 -9.74
N ILE A 100 0.74 -10.92 -10.40
CA ILE A 100 1.61 -9.75 -10.63
C ILE A 100 1.08 -8.85 -11.74
N ARG A 101 0.20 -9.37 -12.61
CA ARG A 101 -0.55 -8.57 -13.59
C ARG A 101 -1.48 -7.60 -12.86
N GLY A 102 -1.78 -6.47 -13.48
CA GLY A 102 -2.65 -5.45 -12.90
C GLY A 102 -1.91 -4.44 -12.02
N HIS A 103 -2.66 -3.51 -11.46
CA HIS A 103 -2.11 -2.28 -10.88
C HIS A 103 -1.81 -2.40 -9.38
N GLY A 104 -2.39 -3.36 -8.66
CA GLY A 104 -2.20 -3.63 -7.23
C GLY A 104 -3.43 -3.31 -6.37
N ILE A 105 -4.20 -2.27 -6.72
CA ILE A 105 -5.42 -1.89 -5.97
C ILE A 105 -6.53 -2.95 -6.14
N PRO A 106 -6.90 -3.37 -7.38
CA PRO A 106 -7.88 -4.45 -7.56
C PRO A 106 -7.52 -5.74 -6.83
N GLU A 107 -6.24 -6.08 -6.75
CA GLU A 107 -5.72 -7.30 -6.13
C GLU A 107 -5.77 -7.22 -4.59
N ALA A 108 -5.49 -6.04 -4.03
CA ALA A 108 -5.71 -5.76 -2.62
C ALA A 108 -7.20 -5.85 -2.28
N LEU A 109 -8.07 -5.29 -3.11
CA LEU A 109 -9.52 -5.38 -2.99
C LEU A 109 -10.03 -6.82 -3.06
N GLU A 110 -9.58 -7.59 -4.04
CA GLU A 110 -9.93 -9.01 -4.18
C GLU A 110 -9.54 -9.80 -2.92
N SER A 111 -8.34 -9.53 -2.39
CA SER A 111 -7.87 -10.12 -1.14
C SER A 111 -8.80 -9.76 0.03
N ILE A 112 -9.22 -8.50 0.13
CA ILE A 112 -10.11 -8.01 1.20
C ILE A 112 -11.52 -8.59 1.09
N LEU A 113 -12.12 -8.55 -0.10
CA LEU A 113 -13.52 -8.87 -0.34
C LEU A 113 -13.77 -10.38 -0.42
N ILE A 114 -12.86 -11.13 -1.03
CA ILE A 114 -13.07 -12.55 -1.38
C ILE A 114 -12.03 -13.44 -0.69
N GLY A 115 -10.77 -12.99 -0.58
CA GLY A 115 -9.67 -13.77 -0.02
C GLY A 115 -9.61 -13.82 1.53
N GLY A 116 -10.60 -13.28 2.23
CA GLY A 116 -10.58 -13.15 3.69
C GLY A 116 -9.38 -12.33 4.19
N SER A 117 -8.92 -11.36 3.41
CA SER A 117 -7.74 -10.53 3.64
C SER A 117 -6.42 -11.30 3.72
N ARG A 118 -6.33 -12.52 3.17
CA ARG A 118 -5.08 -13.28 3.10
C ARG A 118 -4.31 -12.91 1.84
N VAL A 119 -3.03 -12.61 2.00
CA VAL A 119 -2.11 -12.34 0.90
C VAL A 119 -1.01 -13.39 0.89
N GLU A 120 -0.71 -13.89 -0.30
CA GLU A 120 0.36 -14.87 -0.51
C GLU A 120 1.75 -14.21 -0.46
N PRO A 121 2.71 -14.78 0.29
CA PRO A 121 4.07 -14.24 0.38
C PRO A 121 4.77 -14.10 -0.98
N ARG A 122 4.46 -14.99 -1.93
CA ARG A 122 5.02 -14.92 -3.28
C ARG A 122 4.61 -13.63 -4.00
N VAL A 123 3.35 -13.20 -3.85
CA VAL A 123 2.85 -11.96 -4.47
C VAL A 123 3.48 -10.74 -3.80
N ALA A 124 3.69 -10.80 -2.47
CA ALA A 124 4.35 -9.75 -1.71
C ALA A 124 5.77 -9.43 -2.23
N PHE A 125 6.46 -10.41 -2.82
CA PHE A 125 7.80 -10.22 -3.39
C PHE A 125 7.79 -9.92 -4.89
N LEU A 126 7.03 -10.70 -5.67
CA LEU A 126 7.07 -10.57 -7.14
C LEU A 126 6.41 -9.28 -7.63
N LYS A 127 5.36 -8.78 -6.95
CA LYS A 127 4.64 -7.55 -7.35
C LYS A 127 5.51 -6.29 -7.27
N PRO A 128 6.19 -5.97 -6.15
CA PRO A 128 7.06 -4.80 -6.10
C PRO A 128 8.25 -4.93 -7.06
N LEU A 129 8.76 -6.14 -7.28
CA LEU A 129 9.83 -6.38 -8.25
C LEU A 129 9.36 -6.12 -9.69
N SER A 130 8.21 -6.65 -10.10
CA SER A 130 7.67 -6.41 -11.44
C SER A 130 7.33 -4.94 -11.66
N ALA A 131 6.82 -4.26 -10.62
CA ALA A 131 6.54 -2.84 -10.67
C ALA A 131 7.82 -2.01 -10.82
N ALA A 132 8.87 -2.34 -10.05
CA ALA A 132 10.15 -1.66 -10.16
C ALA A 132 10.80 -1.83 -11.52
N ILE A 133 10.70 -3.03 -12.12
CA ILE A 133 11.13 -3.27 -13.49
C ILE A 133 10.32 -2.41 -14.47
N SER A 134 8.99 -2.40 -14.34
CA SER A 134 8.10 -1.67 -15.23
C SER A 134 8.37 -0.17 -15.18
N ILE A 135 8.30 0.42 -14.00
CA ILE A 135 8.51 1.85 -13.78
C ILE A 135 9.96 2.22 -14.13
N GLY A 136 10.92 1.41 -13.67
CA GLY A 136 12.33 1.69 -13.85
C GLY A 136 12.79 1.65 -15.30
N THR A 137 12.15 0.84 -16.15
CA THR A 137 12.40 0.77 -17.61
C THR A 137 11.57 1.78 -18.42
N GLY A 138 10.85 2.70 -17.77
CA GLY A 138 10.07 3.75 -18.43
C GLY A 138 8.61 3.37 -18.73
N GLY A 139 8.09 2.32 -18.11
CA GLY A 139 6.66 1.99 -18.17
C GLY A 139 5.79 3.09 -17.54
N PRO A 140 4.60 3.38 -18.10
CA PRO A 140 3.77 4.52 -17.70
C PRO A 140 2.95 4.24 -16.43
N PHE A 141 3.62 3.86 -15.35
CA PHE A 141 2.99 3.47 -14.09
C PHE A 141 3.57 4.22 -12.89
N GLY A 142 2.75 4.37 -11.85
CA GLY A 142 3.16 4.91 -10.56
C GLY A 142 3.43 3.83 -9.51
N ALA A 143 4.12 4.22 -8.44
CA ALA A 143 4.41 3.33 -7.31
C ALA A 143 3.20 3.10 -6.37
N GLU A 144 2.05 3.74 -6.63
CA GLU A 144 0.85 3.73 -5.78
C GLU A 144 0.27 2.33 -5.57
N GLY A 145 -0.21 1.69 -6.62
CA GLY A 145 -0.80 0.36 -6.50
C GLY A 145 0.19 -0.72 -6.02
N PRO A 146 1.46 -0.74 -6.50
CA PRO A 146 2.49 -1.63 -5.95
C PRO A 146 2.72 -1.46 -4.45
N ILE A 147 2.75 -0.23 -3.92
CA ILE A 147 2.96 -0.02 -2.50
C ILE A 147 1.73 -0.36 -1.66
N ILE A 148 0.52 -0.10 -2.15
CA ILE A 148 -0.73 -0.52 -1.50
C ILE A 148 -0.75 -2.03 -1.33
N MET A 149 -0.47 -2.77 -2.40
CA MET A 149 -0.44 -4.23 -2.36
C MET A 149 0.72 -4.74 -1.48
N THR A 150 1.93 -4.22 -1.65
CA THR A 150 3.10 -4.73 -0.91
C THR A 150 3.00 -4.42 0.58
N GLY A 151 2.70 -3.16 0.94
CA GLY A 151 2.47 -2.76 2.33
C GLY A 151 1.34 -3.56 2.97
N GLY A 152 0.24 -3.75 2.23
CA GLY A 152 -0.87 -4.58 2.71
C GLY A 152 -0.52 -6.06 2.86
N ALA A 153 0.32 -6.59 1.98
CA ALA A 153 0.83 -7.95 2.09
C ALA A 153 1.57 -8.19 3.40
N PHE A 154 2.46 -7.28 3.80
CA PHE A 154 3.19 -7.37 5.06
C PHE A 154 2.24 -7.37 6.26
N GLY A 155 1.25 -6.46 6.27
CA GLY A 155 0.24 -6.42 7.33
C GLY A 155 -0.61 -7.69 7.38
N SER A 156 -1.01 -8.22 6.23
CA SER A 156 -1.75 -9.48 6.10
C SER A 156 -0.92 -10.68 6.58
N MET A 157 0.34 -10.77 6.19
CA MET A 157 1.24 -11.87 6.58
C MET A 157 1.49 -11.88 8.09
N LEU A 158 1.69 -10.71 8.70
CA LEU A 158 1.82 -10.61 10.16
C LEU A 158 0.54 -11.08 10.86
N ALA A 159 -0.63 -10.65 10.36
CA ALA A 159 -1.92 -11.10 10.89
C ALA A 159 -2.15 -12.62 10.71
N GLN A 160 -1.71 -13.19 9.58
CA GLN A 160 -1.78 -14.63 9.33
C GLN A 160 -0.87 -15.41 10.29
N PHE A 161 0.33 -14.90 10.56
CA PHE A 161 1.25 -15.50 11.52
C PHE A 161 0.65 -15.58 12.93
N PHE A 162 0.00 -14.50 13.37
CA PHE A 162 -0.73 -14.47 14.65
C PHE A 162 -2.12 -15.11 14.61
N LYS A 163 -2.51 -15.72 13.48
CA LYS A 163 -3.81 -16.39 13.28
C LYS A 163 -5.02 -15.52 13.61
N LEU A 164 -4.92 -14.22 13.31
CA LEU A 164 -5.99 -13.26 13.56
C LEU A 164 -7.23 -13.53 12.68
N THR A 165 -8.38 -13.03 13.14
CA THR A 165 -9.65 -13.11 12.41
C THR A 165 -9.57 -12.38 11.06
N SER A 166 -10.51 -12.65 10.15
CA SER A 166 -10.55 -11.97 8.86
C SER A 166 -10.73 -10.45 8.99
N ALA A 167 -11.46 -9.98 9.99
CA ALA A 167 -11.67 -8.55 10.23
C ALA A 167 -10.42 -7.84 10.80
N GLU A 168 -9.73 -8.48 11.74
CA GLU A 168 -8.45 -7.98 12.26
C GLU A 168 -7.38 -8.00 11.17
N ARG A 169 -7.30 -9.09 10.40
CA ARG A 169 -6.38 -9.18 9.25
C ARG A 169 -6.67 -8.12 8.19
N LYS A 170 -7.95 -7.85 7.89
CA LYS A 170 -8.34 -6.73 7.03
C LYS A 170 -7.78 -5.41 7.55
N THR A 171 -7.94 -5.15 8.84
CA THR A 171 -7.42 -3.93 9.48
C THR A 171 -5.90 -3.82 9.35
N LEU A 172 -5.14 -4.88 9.64
CA LEU A 172 -3.68 -4.85 9.53
C LEU A 172 -3.18 -4.78 8.08
N LEU A 173 -3.85 -5.45 7.14
CA LEU A 173 -3.60 -5.32 5.71
C LEU A 173 -3.78 -3.86 5.29
N VAL A 174 -4.92 -3.25 5.62
CA VAL A 174 -5.17 -1.85 5.24
C VAL A 174 -4.23 -0.88 5.97
N ALA A 175 -3.84 -1.17 7.21
CA ALA A 175 -2.84 -0.38 7.94
C ALA A 175 -1.48 -0.40 7.22
N GLY A 176 -1.07 -1.56 6.71
CA GLY A 176 0.14 -1.71 5.91
C GLY A 176 0.08 -0.96 4.59
N ALA A 177 -1.05 -1.02 3.89
CA ALA A 177 -1.30 -0.27 2.65
C ALA A 177 -1.24 1.24 2.88
N ALA A 178 -1.94 1.74 3.91
CA ALA A 178 -1.95 3.16 4.28
C ALA A 178 -0.55 3.64 4.72
N GLY A 179 0.16 2.84 5.52
CA GLY A 179 1.54 3.13 5.91
C GLY A 179 2.48 3.23 4.72
N GLY A 180 2.39 2.29 3.77
CA GLY A 180 3.22 2.30 2.56
C GLY A 180 2.93 3.50 1.66
N MET A 181 1.64 3.84 1.51
CA MET A 181 1.20 5.01 0.78
C MET A 181 1.69 6.31 1.42
N SER A 182 1.56 6.43 2.73
CA SER A 182 2.04 7.57 3.52
C SER A 182 3.56 7.76 3.39
N ALA A 183 4.34 6.68 3.46
CA ALA A 183 5.79 6.74 3.29
C ALA A 183 6.23 7.05 1.85
N THR A 184 5.53 6.52 0.83
CA THR A 184 5.88 6.77 -0.57
C THR A 184 5.59 8.23 -0.96
N PHE A 185 4.42 8.75 -0.58
CA PHE A 185 3.90 10.02 -1.10
C PHE A 185 3.91 11.19 -0.10
N ALA A 186 4.40 10.97 1.13
CA ALA A 186 4.41 11.99 2.19
C ALA A 186 3.01 12.53 2.55
N SER A 187 1.97 11.71 2.38
CA SER A 187 0.57 12.14 2.43
C SER A 187 -0.26 11.36 3.46
N PRO A 188 0.06 11.43 4.77
CA PRO A 188 -0.56 10.58 5.78
C PRO A 188 -2.08 10.70 5.86
N VAL A 189 -2.62 11.92 5.73
CA VAL A 189 -4.05 12.18 5.79
C VAL A 189 -4.76 11.57 4.57
N ALA A 190 -4.23 11.83 3.36
CA ALA A 190 -4.79 11.27 2.13
C ALA A 190 -4.72 9.74 2.12
N ALA A 191 -3.62 9.15 2.61
CA ALA A 191 -3.47 7.71 2.74
C ALA A 191 -4.53 7.07 3.65
N VAL A 192 -4.89 7.74 4.77
CA VAL A 192 -5.96 7.26 5.67
C VAL A 192 -7.32 7.38 5.00
N LEU A 193 -7.62 8.49 4.34
CA LEU A 193 -8.89 8.67 3.62
C LEU A 193 -9.06 7.62 2.52
N LEU A 194 -8.03 7.43 1.69
CA LEU A 194 -7.99 6.41 0.65
C LEU A 194 -8.21 5.02 1.23
N ALA A 195 -7.58 4.71 2.36
CA ALA A 195 -7.73 3.44 3.05
C ALA A 195 -9.16 3.23 3.58
N VAL A 196 -9.79 4.27 4.13
CA VAL A 196 -11.16 4.21 4.63
C VAL A 196 -12.17 4.03 3.48
N GLU A 197 -12.05 4.84 2.43
CA GLU A 197 -12.99 4.88 1.32
C GLU A 197 -12.87 3.69 0.37
N LEU A 198 -11.63 3.31 0.01
CA LEU A 198 -11.41 2.27 -0.99
C LEU A 198 -11.14 0.89 -0.41
N LEU A 199 -10.62 0.74 0.81
CA LEU A 199 -10.20 -0.58 1.31
C LEU A 199 -11.02 -1.06 2.52
N LEU A 200 -11.30 -0.19 3.49
CA LEU A 200 -12.09 -0.56 4.67
C LEU A 200 -13.59 -0.56 4.39
N PHE A 201 -14.11 0.43 3.67
CA PHE A 201 -15.55 0.66 3.49
C PHE A 201 -16.29 0.86 4.83
N GLU A 202 -15.61 1.34 5.88
CA GLU A 202 -16.23 1.61 7.17
C GLU A 202 -15.45 2.67 7.97
N TRP A 203 -16.17 3.45 8.78
CA TRP A 203 -15.64 4.48 9.66
C TRP A 203 -15.54 4.03 11.13
N LYS A 204 -15.36 2.73 11.37
CA LYS A 204 -15.35 2.18 12.75
C LYS A 204 -14.02 2.48 13.45
N PRO A 205 -14.02 2.92 14.73
CA PRO A 205 -12.79 3.17 15.49
C PRO A 205 -11.84 1.97 15.52
N ARG A 206 -12.40 0.76 15.61
CA ARG A 206 -11.64 -0.50 15.67
C ARG A 206 -10.70 -0.74 14.48
N SER A 207 -11.04 -0.19 13.30
CA SER A 207 -10.26 -0.33 12.08
C SER A 207 -9.57 0.98 11.68
N MET A 208 -10.24 2.12 11.87
CA MET A 208 -9.71 3.43 11.52
C MET A 208 -8.53 3.85 12.41
N ILE A 209 -8.57 3.60 13.72
CA ILE A 209 -7.50 4.02 14.64
C ILE A 209 -6.17 3.31 14.31
N PRO A 210 -6.11 1.96 14.17
CA PRO A 210 -4.87 1.28 13.81
C PRO A 210 -4.32 1.75 12.46
N VAL A 211 -5.19 1.98 11.46
CA VAL A 211 -4.78 2.48 10.14
C VAL A 211 -4.18 3.87 10.21
N ALA A 212 -4.81 4.78 10.97
CA ALA A 212 -4.29 6.13 11.19
C ALA A 212 -2.94 6.12 11.90
N LEU A 213 -2.78 5.28 12.93
CA LEU A 213 -1.52 5.11 13.65
C LEU A 213 -0.41 4.55 12.76
N ALA A 214 -0.71 3.57 11.91
CA ALA A 214 0.25 3.05 10.93
C ALA A 214 0.68 4.13 9.93
N SER A 215 -0.28 4.89 9.39
CA SER A 215 -0.01 5.99 8.45
C SER A 215 0.84 7.10 9.09
N ALA A 216 0.52 7.50 10.32
CA ALA A 216 1.28 8.51 11.07
C ALA A 216 2.70 8.02 11.40
N THR A 217 2.83 6.75 11.82
CA THR A 217 4.14 6.14 12.12
C THR A 217 5.00 6.06 10.85
N ALA A 218 4.42 5.68 9.72
CA ALA A 218 5.11 5.63 8.45
C ALA A 218 5.56 7.03 7.98
N ALA A 219 4.71 8.05 8.13
CA ALA A 219 5.07 9.44 7.84
C ALA A 219 6.22 9.94 8.72
N ALA A 220 6.18 9.64 10.03
CA ALA A 220 7.25 9.98 10.95
C ALA A 220 8.56 9.24 10.61
N THR A 221 8.48 7.96 10.27
CA THR A 221 9.66 7.14 9.90
C THR A 221 10.27 7.64 8.59
N ARG A 222 9.44 7.93 7.58
CA ARG A 222 9.85 8.45 6.27
C ARG A 222 10.80 9.65 6.39
N ARG A 223 10.52 10.57 7.32
CA ARG A 223 11.34 11.76 7.57
C ARG A 223 12.83 11.44 7.73
N TYR A 224 13.14 10.31 8.35
CA TYR A 224 14.52 9.91 8.64
C TYR A 224 15.15 9.04 7.56
N ILE A 225 14.36 8.28 6.79
CA ILE A 225 14.88 7.27 5.86
C ILE A 225 14.76 7.64 4.38
N ILE A 226 13.74 8.42 4.01
CA ILE A 226 13.48 8.89 2.64
C ILE A 226 13.71 10.41 2.54
N GLY A 227 13.36 11.15 3.59
CA GLY A 227 13.60 12.59 3.70
C GLY A 227 12.32 13.41 3.90
N LEU A 228 12.52 14.71 4.07
CA LEU A 228 11.47 15.73 4.21
C LEU A 228 11.13 16.38 2.87
N GLY A 229 9.92 16.92 2.81
CA GLY A 229 9.48 17.75 1.68
C GLY A 229 8.51 17.03 0.73
N PRO A 230 7.81 17.82 -0.11
CA PRO A 230 6.89 17.29 -1.10
C PRO A 230 7.63 16.49 -2.16
N LEU A 231 7.02 15.40 -2.63
CA LEU A 231 7.57 14.64 -3.75
C LEU A 231 7.58 15.48 -5.04
N PHE A 232 6.62 16.39 -5.18
CA PHE A 232 6.47 17.33 -6.27
C PHE A 232 6.49 18.76 -5.72
N PRO A 233 7.66 19.42 -5.62
CA PRO A 233 7.73 20.80 -5.18
C PRO A 233 7.09 21.70 -6.24
N VAL A 234 6.13 22.52 -5.80
CA VAL A 234 5.49 23.54 -6.63
C VAL A 234 5.98 24.90 -6.15
N PRO A 235 6.35 25.84 -7.05
CA PRO A 235 6.71 27.19 -6.64
C PRO A 235 5.57 27.83 -5.81
N PRO A 236 5.91 28.66 -4.81
CA PRO A 236 4.89 29.43 -4.11
C PRO A 236 4.10 30.27 -5.11
N HIS A 237 2.79 30.36 -4.87
CA HIS A 237 1.93 31.13 -5.74
C HIS A 237 2.35 32.60 -5.65
N PRO A 238 2.46 33.37 -6.76
CA PRO A 238 3.01 34.73 -6.73
C PRO A 238 2.24 35.72 -5.83
N VAL A 239 1.05 35.36 -5.36
CA VAL A 239 0.20 36.17 -4.46
C VAL A 239 0.35 35.76 -2.98
N PHE A 240 0.94 34.60 -2.68
CA PHE A 240 1.06 34.03 -1.33
C PHE A 240 2.48 33.52 -1.04
#